data_AF-A0A9X4C9J7-F1
#
_entry.id   AF-A0A9X4C9J7-F1
#
_cell.length_a   1.000
_cell.length_b   1.000
_cell.length_c   1.000
_cell.angle_alpha   90.00
_cell.angle_beta   90.00
_cell.angle_gamma   90.00
#
_symmetry.space_group_name_H-M   'P 1'
#
loop_
_entity.id
_entity.type
_entity.pdbx_description
1 polymer ?
#
loop_
_entity_poly.entity_id
_entity_poly.type
_entity_poly.pdbx_seq_one_letter_code
_entity_poly.pdbx_strand_id
1 'polypeptide(L)'
;MSRSNEGAQLARIYEPRLLPSESQADFRMMRDAIVAELKPRCAIEQMWTGEIIHGEWEMQRLRRYKDLIVTSARGLALKNLLNIALNAGDAADIDDLAERSVTNKAVRNKVANILRKHGMSEASIDAEAFRHCLLELGEINRRLAELSSRRDKNLQQLEDYWAGLARPTYPTEGTNVMISGDNGD
;
A
#
# COMPACT_ATOMS: atom_id res chain seq x y z
N MET A 1 10.33 -25.45 23.82
CA MET A 1 10.37 -24.57 22.63
C MET A 1 10.99 -23.25 23.06
N SER A 2 11.99 -22.72 22.37
CA SER A 2 12.68 -21.48 22.78
C SER A 2 11.77 -20.27 22.59
N ARG A 3 11.84 -19.26 23.49
CA ARG A 3 11.06 -18.00 23.43
C ARG A 3 11.16 -17.25 22.09
N SER A 4 12.25 -17.44 21.35
CA SER A 4 12.42 -16.91 19.99
C SER A 4 11.48 -17.54 18.95
N ASN A 5 10.97 -18.75 19.20
CA ASN A 5 10.08 -19.49 18.29
C ASN A 5 8.61 -19.10 18.49
N GLU A 6 8.22 -18.69 19.70
CA GLU A 6 6.88 -18.18 20.01
C GLU A 6 6.64 -16.80 19.39
N GLY A 7 7.63 -15.91 19.43
CA GLY A 7 7.55 -14.62 18.74
C GLY A 7 7.36 -14.77 17.22
N ALA A 8 8.04 -15.75 16.62
CA ALA A 8 7.98 -15.98 15.19
C ALA A 8 6.61 -16.52 14.77
N GLN A 9 5.95 -17.28 15.66
CA GLN A 9 4.56 -17.70 15.48
C GLN A 9 3.57 -16.54 15.62
N LEU A 10 3.78 -15.63 16.59
CA LEU A 10 2.93 -14.44 16.75
C LEU A 10 3.07 -13.47 15.57
N ALA A 11 4.28 -13.32 15.03
CA ALA A 11 4.52 -12.47 13.87
C ALA A 11 3.77 -12.93 12.61
N ARG A 12 3.38 -14.21 12.50
CA ARG A 12 2.56 -14.73 11.38
C ARG A 12 1.19 -14.08 11.28
N ILE A 13 0.67 -13.49 12.35
CA ILE A 13 -0.60 -12.75 12.33
C ILE A 13 -0.51 -11.56 11.37
N TYR A 14 0.69 -11.03 11.14
CA TYR A 14 0.94 -9.90 10.25
C TYR A 14 1.31 -10.33 8.83
N GLU A 15 1.41 -11.62 8.54
CA GLU A 15 1.73 -12.08 7.18
C GLU A 15 0.59 -11.70 6.23
N PRO A 16 0.83 -10.84 5.22
CA PRO A 16 -0.23 -10.38 4.35
C PRO A 16 -0.75 -11.53 3.50
N ARG A 17 -2.07 -11.55 3.31
CA ARG A 17 -2.67 -12.40 2.29
C ARG A 17 -2.33 -11.79 0.92
N LEU A 18 -1.51 -12.50 0.16
CA LEU A 18 -1.15 -12.09 -1.19
C LEU A 18 -2.33 -12.28 -2.13
N LEU A 19 -2.48 -11.34 -3.05
CA LEU A 19 -3.48 -11.39 -4.11
C LEU A 19 -2.98 -12.22 -5.29
N PRO A 20 -3.87 -12.71 -6.19
CA PRO A 20 -3.46 -13.54 -7.31
C PRO A 20 -2.43 -12.90 -8.26
N SER A 21 -2.42 -11.57 -8.36
CA SER A 21 -1.46 -10.80 -9.17
C SER A 21 -0.13 -10.53 -8.47
N GLU A 22 0.04 -10.99 -7.22
CA GLU A 22 1.19 -10.66 -6.38
C GLU A 22 2.22 -11.79 -6.35
N SER A 23 3.49 -11.40 -6.47
CA SER A 23 4.63 -12.33 -6.41
C SER A 23 4.96 -12.66 -4.96
N GLN A 24 4.84 -13.94 -4.61
CA GLN A 24 5.32 -14.46 -3.32
C GLN A 24 6.84 -14.30 -3.18
N ALA A 25 7.59 -14.36 -4.29
CA ALA A 25 9.03 -14.16 -4.28
C ALA A 25 9.39 -12.72 -3.89
N ASP A 26 8.71 -11.74 -4.48
CA ASP A 26 8.96 -10.31 -4.22
C ASP A 26 8.63 -9.96 -2.77
N PHE A 27 7.50 -10.49 -2.25
CA PHE A 27 7.16 -10.33 -0.85
C PHE A 27 8.24 -10.89 0.07
N ARG A 28 8.73 -12.11 -0.20
CA ARG A 28 9.80 -12.72 0.60
C ARG A 28 11.09 -11.92 0.53
N MET A 29 11.48 -11.44 -0.65
CA MET A 29 12.67 -10.60 -0.79
C MET A 29 12.57 -9.33 0.05
N MET A 30 11.44 -8.62 0.00
CA MET A 30 11.21 -7.43 0.81
C MET A 30 11.23 -7.75 2.31
N ARG A 31 10.50 -8.80 2.73
CA ARG A 31 10.47 -9.26 4.11
C ARG A 31 11.87 -9.59 4.63
N ASP A 32 12.61 -10.39 3.88
CA ASP A 32 13.93 -10.88 4.29
C ASP A 32 14.93 -9.73 4.38
N ALA A 33 14.83 -8.74 3.49
CA ALA A 33 15.62 -7.50 3.58
C ALA A 33 15.32 -6.71 4.88
N ILE A 34 14.04 -6.52 5.22
CA ILE A 34 13.64 -5.80 6.44
C ILE A 34 14.07 -6.57 7.69
N VAL A 35 13.90 -7.90 7.71
CA VAL A 35 14.36 -8.73 8.84
C VAL A 35 15.87 -8.71 9.00
N ALA A 36 16.62 -8.74 7.89
CA ALA A 36 18.08 -8.68 7.91
C ALA A 36 18.60 -7.34 8.44
N GLU A 37 17.88 -6.25 8.17
CA GLU A 37 18.20 -4.91 8.67
C GLU A 37 17.86 -4.77 10.16
N LEU A 38 16.61 -5.07 10.55
CA LEU A 38 16.11 -4.84 11.91
C LEU A 38 16.57 -5.88 12.93
N LYS A 39 16.93 -7.10 12.49
CA LYS A 39 17.44 -8.20 13.33
C LYS A 39 16.69 -8.38 14.66
N PRO A 40 15.36 -8.61 14.63
CA PRO A 40 14.56 -8.66 15.86
C PRO A 40 14.99 -9.82 16.77
N ARG A 41 15.24 -9.50 18.04
CA ARG A 41 15.89 -10.34 19.06
C ARG A 41 14.89 -11.00 20.01
N CYS A 42 13.70 -10.42 20.15
CA CYS A 42 12.65 -10.92 21.04
C CYS A 42 11.27 -10.91 20.36
N ALA A 43 10.27 -11.52 21.01
CA ALA A 43 8.93 -11.63 20.44
C ALA A 43 8.28 -10.28 20.14
N ILE A 44 8.49 -9.27 20.99
CA ILE A 44 7.94 -7.92 20.79
C ILE A 44 8.57 -7.28 19.55
N GLU A 45 9.90 -7.35 19.42
CA GLU A 45 10.60 -6.84 18.23
C GLU A 45 10.15 -7.56 16.95
N GLN A 46 9.85 -8.86 17.03
CA GLN A 46 9.31 -9.63 15.90
C GLN A 46 7.88 -9.20 15.53
N MET A 47 7.05 -8.84 16.50
CA MET A 47 5.71 -8.29 16.23
C MET A 47 5.79 -6.94 15.51
N TRP A 48 6.59 -5.99 16.02
CA TRP A 48 6.77 -4.68 15.37
C TRP A 48 7.38 -4.82 13.97
N THR A 49 8.37 -5.71 13.80
CA THR A 49 8.96 -6.02 12.50
C THR A 49 7.91 -6.58 11.54
N GLY A 50 7.05 -7.51 12.00
CA GLY A 50 5.94 -8.05 11.23
C GLY A 50 4.95 -6.98 10.78
N GLU A 51 4.59 -6.04 11.66
CA GLU A 51 3.73 -4.90 11.32
C GLU A 51 4.34 -3.98 10.28
N ILE A 52 5.65 -3.70 10.37
CA ILE A 52 6.38 -2.88 9.38
C ILE A 52 6.35 -3.57 8.01
N ILE A 53 6.69 -4.86 7.95
CA ILE A 53 6.66 -5.65 6.71
C ILE A 53 5.26 -5.63 6.08
N HIS A 54 4.23 -5.86 6.89
CA HIS A 54 2.85 -5.82 6.44
C HIS A 54 2.47 -4.45 5.87
N GLY A 55 2.83 -3.39 6.59
CA GLY A 55 2.57 -2.01 6.20
C GLY A 55 3.26 -1.63 4.88
N GLU A 56 4.53 -2.00 4.71
CA GLU A 56 5.29 -1.75 3.48
C GLU A 56 4.68 -2.47 2.28
N TRP A 57 4.28 -3.75 2.45
CA TRP A 57 3.61 -4.48 1.37
C TRP A 57 2.29 -3.83 0.96
N GLU A 58 1.48 -3.44 1.94
CA GLU A 58 0.19 -2.78 1.69
C GLU A 58 0.39 -1.40 1.04
N MET A 59 1.39 -0.62 1.45
CA MET A 59 1.71 0.65 0.81
C MET A 59 2.12 0.47 -0.65
N GLN A 60 2.93 -0.54 -0.98
CA GLN A 60 3.30 -0.86 -2.36
C GLN A 60 2.06 -1.24 -3.19
N ARG A 61 1.17 -2.08 -2.63
CA ARG A 61 -0.10 -2.47 -3.26
C ARG A 61 -0.96 -1.24 -3.57
N LEU A 62 -1.18 -0.37 -2.58
CA LEU A 62 -1.99 0.84 -2.73
C LEU A 62 -1.41 1.81 -3.77
N ARG A 63 -0.08 1.97 -3.83
CA ARG A 63 0.57 2.77 -4.89
C ARG A 63 0.26 2.22 -6.28
N ARG A 64 0.39 0.90 -6.49
CA ARG A 64 0.03 0.26 -7.77
C ARG A 64 -1.45 0.46 -8.13
N TYR A 65 -2.34 0.42 -7.14
CA TYR A 65 -3.78 0.60 -7.37
C TYR A 65 -4.13 2.01 -7.82
N LYS A 66 -3.44 3.04 -7.33
CA LYS A 66 -3.64 4.41 -7.84
C LYS A 66 -3.42 4.48 -9.34
N ASP A 67 -2.32 3.89 -9.81
CA ASP A 67 -1.97 3.89 -11.24
C ASP A 67 -3.01 3.13 -12.06
N LEU A 68 -3.46 1.96 -11.57
CA LEU A 68 -4.47 1.15 -12.24
C LEU A 68 -5.84 1.83 -12.28
N ILE A 69 -6.26 2.49 -11.20
CA ILE A 69 -7.53 3.21 -11.13
C ILE A 69 -7.56 4.33 -12.19
N VAL A 70 -6.53 5.18 -12.21
CA VAL A 70 -6.43 6.27 -13.20
C VAL A 70 -6.37 5.70 -14.61
N THR A 71 -5.55 4.67 -14.84
CA THR A 71 -5.44 4.02 -16.16
C THR A 71 -6.77 3.47 -16.64
N SER A 72 -7.53 2.83 -15.76
CA SER A 72 -8.86 2.28 -16.09
C SER A 72 -9.89 3.36 -16.40
N ALA A 73 -9.77 4.54 -15.78
CA ALA A 73 -10.65 5.68 -16.01
C ALA A 73 -10.35 6.44 -17.31
N ARG A 74 -9.20 6.21 -17.95
CA ARG A 74 -8.80 6.93 -19.18
C ARG A 74 -9.80 6.77 -20.32
N GLY A 75 -10.44 5.60 -20.45
CA GLY A 75 -11.46 5.38 -21.49
C GLY A 75 -12.69 6.27 -21.30
N LEU A 76 -13.19 6.35 -20.06
CA LEU A 76 -14.31 7.23 -19.71
C LEU A 76 -13.94 8.71 -19.87
N ALA A 77 -12.74 9.09 -19.44
CA ALA A 77 -12.22 10.44 -19.59
C ALA A 77 -12.17 10.86 -21.06
N LEU A 78 -11.68 9.98 -21.94
CA LEU A 78 -11.63 10.24 -23.37
C LEU A 78 -13.03 10.46 -23.97
N LYS A 79 -14.01 9.63 -23.58
CA LYS A 79 -15.41 9.81 -24.02
C LYS A 79 -15.96 11.18 -23.62
N ASN A 80 -15.70 11.62 -22.38
CA ASN A 80 -16.18 12.91 -21.91
C ASN A 80 -15.53 14.08 -22.64
N LEU A 81 -14.22 14.01 -22.90
CA LEU A 81 -13.55 15.05 -23.68
C LEU A 81 -14.03 15.09 -25.14
N LEU A 82 -14.32 13.92 -25.74
CA LEU A 82 -14.93 13.85 -27.08
C LEU A 82 -16.35 14.43 -27.08
N ASN A 83 -17.17 14.19 -26.05
CA ASN A 83 -18.48 14.83 -25.89
C ASN A 83 -18.40 16.35 -25.76
N ILE A 84 -17.32 16.89 -25.20
CA ILE A 84 -17.11 18.34 -25.13
C ILE A 84 -16.64 18.89 -26.48
N ALA A 85 -15.83 18.13 -27.22
CA ALA A 85 -15.27 18.56 -28.51
C ALA A 85 -16.25 18.41 -29.68
N LEU A 86 -17.16 17.43 -29.62
CA LEU A 86 -18.11 17.10 -30.68
C LEU A 86 -19.53 17.54 -30.28
N ASN A 87 -20.35 17.96 -31.25
CA ASN A 87 -21.72 18.38 -30.98
C ASN A 87 -22.63 17.17 -30.67
N ALA A 88 -23.77 17.39 -30.01
CA ALA A 88 -24.71 16.35 -29.59
C ALA A 88 -25.26 15.44 -30.71
N GLY A 89 -25.08 15.80 -31.99
CA GLY A 89 -25.44 14.98 -33.14
C GLY A 89 -24.52 13.78 -33.41
N ASP A 90 -23.33 13.74 -32.78
CA ASP A 90 -22.28 12.76 -33.06
C ASP A 90 -22.17 11.67 -31.97
N ALA A 91 -23.19 11.51 -31.10
CA ALA A 91 -23.11 10.66 -29.91
C ALA A 91 -22.75 9.18 -30.19
N ALA A 92 -23.29 8.59 -31.26
CA ALA A 92 -22.97 7.22 -31.67
C ALA A 92 -21.51 7.09 -32.19
N ASP A 93 -20.96 8.15 -32.77
CA ASP A 93 -19.58 8.18 -33.24
C ASP A 93 -18.58 8.32 -32.07
N ILE A 94 -18.99 8.93 -30.95
CA ILE A 94 -18.10 9.15 -29.79
C ILE A 94 -17.70 7.85 -29.10
N ASP A 95 -18.67 6.95 -28.88
CA ASP A 95 -18.40 5.65 -28.28
C ASP A 95 -17.49 4.78 -29.16
N ASP A 96 -17.77 4.72 -30.48
CA ASP A 96 -16.95 4.01 -31.46
C ASP A 96 -15.52 4.58 -31.53
N LEU A 97 -15.39 5.92 -31.57
CA LEU A 97 -14.09 6.59 -31.62
C LEU A 97 -13.28 6.31 -30.35
N ALA A 98 -13.89 6.41 -29.17
CA ALA A 98 -13.21 6.18 -27.91
C ALA A 98 -12.73 4.73 -27.79
N GLU A 99 -13.58 3.75 -28.09
CA GLU A 99 -13.25 2.32 -28.00
C GLU A 99 -12.16 1.94 -29.02
N ARG A 100 -12.34 2.32 -30.29
CA ARG A 100 -11.39 1.96 -31.35
C ARG A 100 -10.07 2.71 -31.25
N SER A 101 -10.01 3.85 -30.57
CA SER A 101 -8.74 4.57 -30.35
C SER A 101 -7.72 3.74 -29.57
N VAL A 102 -8.18 2.79 -28.75
CA VAL A 102 -7.32 1.90 -27.95
C VAL A 102 -6.53 0.97 -28.86
N THR A 103 -7.19 0.35 -29.84
CA THR A 103 -6.60 -0.71 -30.68
C THR A 103 -6.17 -0.23 -32.07
N ASN A 104 -6.76 0.84 -32.60
CA ASN A 104 -6.54 1.32 -33.96
C ASN A 104 -5.75 2.64 -34.00
N LYS A 105 -4.51 2.58 -34.51
CA LYS A 105 -3.61 3.74 -34.63
C LYS A 105 -4.18 4.88 -35.47
N ALA A 106 -4.88 4.57 -36.57
CA ALA A 106 -5.46 5.60 -37.43
C ALA A 106 -6.61 6.34 -36.71
N VAL A 107 -7.46 5.60 -35.98
CA VAL A 107 -8.52 6.18 -35.15
C VAL A 107 -7.93 7.01 -34.02
N ARG A 108 -6.89 6.50 -33.35
CA ARG A 108 -6.18 7.25 -32.30
C ARG A 108 -5.64 8.59 -32.80
N ASN A 109 -5.04 8.62 -33.99
CA ASN A 109 -4.56 9.85 -34.60
C ASN A 109 -5.72 10.80 -34.95
N LYS A 110 -6.86 10.28 -35.42
CA LYS A 110 -8.07 11.07 -35.67
C LYS A 110 -8.59 11.71 -34.38
N VAL A 111 -8.70 10.92 -33.30
CA VAL A 111 -9.11 11.39 -31.97
C VAL A 111 -8.15 12.47 -31.44
N ALA A 112 -6.84 12.24 -31.50
CA ALA A 112 -5.85 13.23 -31.08
C ALA A 112 -5.96 14.55 -31.88
N ASN A 113 -6.27 14.47 -33.18
CA ASN A 113 -6.51 15.65 -34.00
C ASN A 113 -7.79 16.41 -33.61
N ILE A 114 -8.87 15.69 -33.28
CA ILE A 114 -10.11 16.30 -32.77
C ILE A 114 -9.80 17.05 -31.47
N LEU A 115 -9.22 16.37 -30.49
CA LEU A 115 -8.88 16.98 -29.19
C LEU A 115 -7.98 18.22 -29.35
N ARG A 116 -6.95 18.13 -30.18
CA ARG A 116 -6.02 19.24 -30.43
C ARG A 116 -6.68 20.47 -31.03
N LYS A 117 -7.69 20.31 -31.91
CA LYS A 117 -8.47 21.45 -32.44
C LYS A 117 -9.20 22.23 -31.35
N HIS A 118 -9.48 21.59 -30.22
CA HIS A 118 -10.10 22.18 -29.04
C HIS A 118 -9.10 22.50 -27.92
N GLY A 119 -7.79 22.51 -28.22
CA GLY A 119 -6.74 22.82 -27.25
C GLY A 119 -6.48 21.72 -26.21
N MET A 120 -7.01 20.52 -26.43
CA MET A 120 -6.84 19.37 -25.54
C MET A 120 -5.69 18.46 -25.99
N SER A 121 -5.09 17.74 -25.04
CA SER A 121 -3.96 16.83 -25.26
C SER A 121 -4.10 15.54 -24.44
N GLU A 122 -3.12 14.64 -24.52
CA GLU A 122 -3.02 13.48 -23.63
C GLU A 122 -3.05 13.88 -22.15
N ALA A 123 -2.42 14.99 -21.78
CA ALA A 123 -2.46 15.50 -20.42
C ALA A 123 -3.88 15.92 -19.99
N SER A 124 -4.73 16.33 -20.93
CA SER A 124 -6.15 16.61 -20.65
C SER A 124 -6.91 15.32 -20.35
N ILE A 125 -6.62 14.23 -21.07
CA ILE A 125 -7.20 12.90 -20.80
C ILE A 125 -6.78 12.43 -19.40
N ASP A 126 -5.49 12.57 -19.06
CA ASP A 126 -4.98 12.20 -17.73
C ASP A 126 -5.62 13.03 -16.61
N ALA A 127 -5.73 14.34 -16.79
CA ALA A 127 -6.38 15.22 -15.82
C ALA A 127 -7.87 14.87 -15.63
N GLU A 128 -8.58 14.56 -16.72
CA GLU A 128 -9.99 14.17 -16.66
C GLU A 128 -10.17 12.78 -16.03
N ALA A 129 -9.29 11.82 -16.34
CA ALA A 129 -9.27 10.50 -15.70
C ALA A 129 -9.01 10.61 -14.19
N PHE A 130 -8.06 11.46 -13.80
CA PHE A 130 -7.78 11.76 -12.40
C PHE A 130 -8.99 12.39 -11.71
N ARG A 131 -9.66 13.36 -12.37
CA ARG A 131 -10.86 14.01 -11.86
C ARG A 131 -11.98 13.01 -11.58
N HIS A 132 -12.15 12.00 -12.43
CA HIS A 132 -13.15 10.94 -12.24
C HIS A 132 -12.92 10.08 -11.00
N CYS A 133 -11.67 9.90 -10.57
CA CYS A 133 -11.31 9.02 -9.47
C CYS A 133 -10.85 9.77 -8.22
N LEU A 134 -11.16 11.07 -8.11
CA LEU A 134 -10.60 11.93 -7.08
C LEU A 134 -10.94 11.43 -5.66
N LEU A 135 -12.15 10.91 -5.47
CA LEU A 135 -12.61 10.40 -4.17
C LEU A 135 -11.86 9.12 -3.79
N GLU A 136 -11.79 8.14 -4.69
CA GLU A 136 -11.10 6.88 -4.49
C GLU A 136 -9.59 7.10 -4.24
N LEU A 137 -8.98 8.01 -5.00
CA LEU A 137 -7.59 8.39 -4.81
C LEU A 137 -7.38 9.11 -3.47
N GLY A 138 -8.34 9.92 -3.03
CA GLY A 138 -8.35 10.55 -1.72
C GLY A 138 -8.31 9.52 -0.58
N GLU A 139 -9.17 8.50 -0.65
CA GLU A 139 -9.20 7.42 0.34
C GLU A 139 -7.90 6.59 0.35
N ILE A 140 -7.35 6.29 -0.82
CA ILE A 140 -6.05 5.59 -0.90
C ILE A 140 -4.94 6.45 -0.30
N ASN A 141 -4.90 7.76 -0.59
CA ASN A 141 -3.90 8.66 -0.04
C ASN A 141 -4.01 8.76 1.50
N ARG A 142 -5.23 8.84 2.03
CA ARG A 142 -5.47 8.78 3.48
C ARG A 142 -4.92 7.49 4.07
N ARG A 143 -5.22 6.35 3.46
CA ARG A 143 -4.73 5.05 3.94
C ARG A 143 -3.20 4.93 3.87
N LEU A 144 -2.58 5.45 2.82
CA LEU A 144 -1.11 5.53 2.70
C LEU A 144 -0.49 6.38 3.82
N ALA A 145 -1.11 7.51 4.16
CA ALA A 145 -0.66 8.37 5.26
C ALA A 145 -0.75 7.66 6.62
N GLU A 146 -1.85 6.92 6.87
CA GLU A 146 -2.00 6.11 8.09
C GLU A 146 -0.92 5.03 8.22
N LEU A 147 -0.67 4.30 7.12
CA LEU A 147 0.36 3.25 7.10
C LEU A 147 1.75 3.82 7.32
N SER A 148 2.07 4.96 6.68
CA SER A 148 3.35 5.65 6.85
C SER A 148 3.53 6.13 8.30
N SER A 149 2.52 6.78 8.88
CA SER A 149 2.56 7.23 10.27
C SER A 149 2.73 6.08 11.25
N ARG A 150 2.06 4.94 11.02
CA ARG A 150 2.20 3.76 11.87
C ARG A 150 3.59 3.13 11.76
N ARG A 151 4.16 3.05 10.55
CA ARG A 151 5.53 2.59 10.37
C ARG A 151 6.51 3.46 11.14
N ASP A 152 6.42 4.78 10.99
CA ASP A 152 7.35 5.70 11.64
C ASP A 152 7.25 5.57 13.18
N LYS A 153 6.04 5.38 13.73
CA LYS A 153 5.84 5.06 15.16
C LYS A 153 6.47 3.73 15.56
N ASN A 154 6.30 2.68 14.77
CA ASN A 154 6.85 1.36 15.09
C ASN A 154 8.39 1.37 15.03
N LEU A 155 8.98 2.12 14.10
CA LEU A 155 10.43 2.34 14.04
C LEU A 155 10.93 3.09 15.27
N GLN A 156 10.27 4.19 15.65
CA GLN A 156 10.60 4.92 16.87
C GLN A 156 10.50 4.03 18.11
N GLN A 157 9.46 3.21 18.22
CA GLN A 157 9.29 2.26 19.34
C GLN A 157 10.41 1.22 19.40
N LEU A 158 10.87 0.72 18.25
CA LEU A 158 12.02 -0.18 18.16
C LEU A 158 13.30 0.52 18.63
N GLU A 159 13.54 1.73 18.17
CA GLU A 159 14.70 2.53 18.58
C GLU A 159 14.70 2.83 20.08
N ASP A 160 13.56 3.24 20.63
CA ASP A 160 13.38 3.49 22.06
C ASP A 160 13.59 2.22 22.89
N TYR A 161 13.10 1.07 22.39
CA TYR A 161 13.31 -0.22 23.03
C TYR A 161 14.79 -0.63 23.01
N TRP A 162 15.47 -0.42 21.89
CA TRP A 162 16.91 -0.69 21.76
C TRP A 162 17.77 0.20 22.64
N ALA A 163 17.38 1.46 22.82
CA ALA A 163 18.01 2.40 23.74
C ALA A 163 17.71 2.10 25.23
N GLY A 164 16.85 1.11 25.51
CA GLY A 164 16.41 0.79 26.87
C GLY A 164 15.47 1.82 27.49
N LEU A 165 14.94 2.73 26.67
CA LEU A 165 14.00 3.79 27.06
C LEU A 165 12.58 3.26 27.20
N ALA A 166 12.24 2.18 26.48
CA ALA A 166 11.00 1.45 26.65
C ALA A 166 11.22 0.19 27.51
N ARG A 167 10.62 0.13 28.71
CA ARG A 167 10.55 -1.11 29.51
C ARG A 167 9.27 -1.87 29.17
N PRO A 168 9.33 -3.20 28.94
CA PRO A 168 8.13 -4.01 28.93
C PRO A 168 7.42 -3.88 30.28
N THR A 169 6.13 -3.54 30.25
CA THR A 169 5.29 -3.42 31.46
C THR A 169 4.85 -4.78 32.01
N TYR A 170 5.31 -5.89 31.43
CA TYR A 170 4.99 -7.22 31.94
C TYR A 170 5.83 -7.51 33.20
N PRO A 171 5.20 -8.02 34.28
CA PRO A 171 5.94 -8.40 35.47
C PRO A 171 6.90 -9.54 35.11
N THR A 172 8.18 -9.33 35.39
CA THR A 172 9.16 -10.41 35.45
C THR A 172 8.77 -11.32 36.62
N GLU A 173 7.99 -12.37 36.36
CA GLU A 173 7.92 -13.51 37.27
C GLU A 173 9.33 -14.09 37.39
N GLY A 174 9.98 -13.78 38.51
CA GLY A 174 11.39 -14.10 38.71
C GLY A 174 12.03 -13.48 39.94
N THR A 175 11.30 -12.89 40.88
CA THR A 175 11.77 -12.79 42.26
C THR A 175 11.34 -14.05 42.98
N ASN A 176 12.20 -15.06 42.89
CA ASN A 176 12.18 -16.21 43.77
C ASN A 176 12.47 -15.67 45.19
N VAL A 177 11.41 -15.27 45.91
CA VAL A 177 11.52 -14.98 47.34
C VAL A 177 11.72 -16.32 48.01
N MET A 178 12.98 -16.66 48.25
CA MET A 178 13.39 -17.69 49.18
C MET A 178 12.77 -17.34 50.53
N ILE A 179 11.62 -17.95 50.84
CA ILE A 179 11.14 -18.06 52.21
C ILE A 179 12.09 -19.02 52.88
N SER A 180 13.17 -18.49 53.45
CA SER A 180 13.96 -19.20 54.45
C SER A 180 13.01 -19.55 55.59
N GLY A 181 12.64 -20.82 55.68
CA GLY A 181 12.03 -21.38 56.87
C GLY A 181 13.05 -21.30 57.99
N ASP A 182 12.79 -20.41 58.95
CA ASP A 182 13.46 -20.41 60.23
C ASP A 182 12.67 -21.36 61.15
N ASN A 183 13.31 -22.47 61.50
CA ASN A 183 12.88 -23.44 62.49
C ASN A 183 13.80 -23.27 63.71
N GLY A 184 13.22 -23.07 64.89
CA GLY A 184 13.87 -23.15 66.21
C GLY A 184 13.58 -21.88 67.03
N ASP A 185 13.08 -21.91 68.26
CA ASP A 185 12.75 -22.97 69.22
C ASP A 185 11.52 -22.52 70.06
#